data_AF-A0A5S4FFT2-F1
#
_entry.id   AF-A0A5S4FFT2-F1
#
_cell.length_a   1.000
_cell.length_b   1.000
_cell.length_c   1.000
_cell.angle_alpha   90.00
_cell.angle_beta   90.00
_cell.angle_gamma   90.00
#
_symmetry.space_group_name_H-M   'P 1'
#
loop_
_entity.id
_entity.type
_entity.pdbx_description
1 polymer ?
#
loop_
_entity_poly.entity_id
_entity_poly.type
_entity_poly.pdbx_seq_one_letter_code
_entity_poly.pdbx_strand_id
1 'polypeptide(L)'
;MPQLLANLTMFQAVPDIANVDVVYWTLWVEMRFYLLILLLTWIGMTRARVMAGLWIWLGLAFAVQAGLVPGVADLVVQSEFAHYFIAGMALFLLYKFGLNPQIALLVPAGALTYPLYLLHAHIGFIVFARLGTAVDAHVLLCGLIVVMLGAAYVMHRFVERPLAPALKRLLSPRPAAPVLDVLVAGQPTR
;
A
#
# COMPACT_ATOMS: atom_id res chain seq x y z
N MET A 1 32.37 3.95 -16.16
CA MET A 1 32.24 5.11 -15.25
C MET A 1 30.84 5.74 -15.22
N PRO A 2 30.07 5.92 -16.32
CA PRO A 2 28.75 6.55 -16.24
C PRO A 2 27.72 5.71 -15.46
N GLN A 3 27.81 4.38 -15.51
CA GLN A 3 26.98 3.48 -14.70
C GLN A 3 27.14 3.73 -13.20
N LEU A 4 28.38 3.89 -12.70
CA LEU A 4 28.64 4.12 -11.29
C LEU A 4 28.07 5.46 -10.82
N LEU A 5 28.24 6.51 -11.63
CA LEU A 5 27.68 7.84 -11.34
C LEU A 5 26.14 7.82 -11.33
N ALA A 6 25.51 7.14 -12.29
CA ALA A 6 24.06 6.99 -12.34
C ALA A 6 23.50 6.20 -11.15
N ASN A 7 24.21 5.16 -10.71
CA ASN A 7 23.83 4.38 -9.53
C ASN A 7 24.04 5.16 -8.22
N LEU A 8 25.10 5.97 -8.13
CA LEU A 8 25.36 6.83 -6.96
C LEU A 8 24.33 7.95 -6.80
N THR A 9 23.83 8.52 -7.91
CA THR A 9 22.74 9.49 -7.87
C THR A 9 21.37 8.83 -7.77
N MET A 10 21.33 7.50 -7.75
CA MET A 10 20.14 6.65 -7.82
C MET A 10 19.34 6.82 -9.13
N PHE A 11 19.77 7.60 -10.11
CA PHE A 11 19.05 7.84 -11.37
C PHE A 11 19.26 6.79 -12.46
N GLN A 12 19.77 5.60 -12.14
CA GLN A 12 20.08 4.57 -13.13
C GLN A 12 18.84 3.98 -13.84
N ALA A 13 17.67 4.00 -13.21
CA ALA A 13 16.46 3.41 -13.77
C ALA A 13 15.74 4.27 -14.85
N VAL A 14 16.06 5.56 -14.96
CA VAL A 14 15.51 6.43 -16.03
C VAL A 14 16.16 6.17 -17.40
N PRO A 15 17.51 6.13 -17.51
CA PRO A 15 18.21 5.77 -18.73
C PRO A 15 18.32 4.24 -18.96
N ASP A 16 17.57 3.42 -18.21
CA ASP A 16 17.59 1.94 -18.30
C ASP A 16 18.98 1.32 -18.14
N ILE A 17 19.76 1.86 -17.20
CA ILE A 17 21.13 1.40 -16.91
C ILE A 17 21.08 0.28 -15.87
N ALA A 18 21.82 -0.80 -16.11
CA ALA A 18 21.91 -1.93 -15.20
C ALA A 18 22.35 -1.53 -13.78
N ASN A 19 21.64 -2.06 -12.79
CA ASN A 19 21.97 -1.89 -11.38
C ASN A 19 23.30 -2.58 -11.05
N VAL A 20 24.13 -1.92 -10.25
CA VAL A 20 25.40 -2.51 -9.78
C VAL A 20 25.16 -3.59 -8.72
N ASP A 21 24.10 -3.44 -7.93
CA ASP A 21 23.66 -4.39 -6.90
C ASP A 21 22.12 -4.45 -6.89
N VAL A 22 21.55 -5.53 -6.35
CA VAL A 22 20.11 -5.73 -6.19
C VAL A 22 19.52 -4.58 -5.36
N VAL A 23 20.17 -4.12 -4.29
CA VAL A 23 19.60 -3.07 -3.41
C VAL A 23 19.27 -1.76 -4.13
N TYR A 24 19.93 -1.44 -5.24
CA TYR A 24 19.68 -0.20 -5.98
C TYR A 24 18.25 -0.10 -6.53
N TRP A 25 17.56 -1.24 -6.75
CA TRP A 25 16.15 -1.21 -7.16
C TRP A 25 15.23 -0.70 -6.04
N THR A 26 15.51 -1.04 -4.76
CA THR A 26 14.71 -0.54 -3.63
C THR A 26 15.00 0.94 -3.36
N LEU A 27 16.27 1.34 -3.43
CA LEU A 27 16.69 2.73 -3.22
C LEU A 27 16.05 3.70 -4.23
N TRP A 28 15.90 3.26 -5.48
CA TRP A 28 15.19 4.02 -6.51
C TRP A 28 13.71 4.27 -6.14
N VAL A 29 13.03 3.23 -5.66
CA VAL A 29 11.63 3.29 -5.20
C VAL A 29 11.51 4.21 -3.98
N GLU A 30 12.42 4.07 -3.02
CA GLU A 30 12.48 4.88 -1.79
C GLU A 30 12.63 6.36 -2.12
N MET A 31 13.55 6.73 -3.01
CA MET A 31 13.76 8.14 -3.39
C MET A 31 12.48 8.76 -3.97
N ARG A 32 11.80 8.06 -4.89
CA ARG A 32 10.54 8.54 -5.49
C ARG A 32 9.45 8.69 -4.44
N PHE A 33 9.37 7.76 -3.48
CA PHE A 33 8.46 7.85 -2.34
C PHE A 33 8.72 9.10 -1.49
N TYR A 34 9.99 9.35 -1.12
CA TYR A 34 10.34 10.53 -0.33
C TYR A 34 10.05 11.84 -1.06
N LEU A 35 10.30 11.91 -2.38
CA LEU A 35 9.95 13.08 -3.19
C LEU A 35 8.45 13.36 -3.18
N LEU A 36 7.61 12.32 -3.30
CA LEU A 36 6.15 12.45 -3.22
C LEU A 36 5.70 12.98 -1.86
N ILE A 37 6.25 12.44 -0.76
CA ILE A 37 5.96 12.90 0.60
C ILE A 37 6.44 14.34 0.80
N LEU A 38 7.62 14.69 0.30
CA LEU A 38 8.17 16.05 0.37
C LEU A 38 7.25 17.05 -0.37
N LEU A 39 6.82 16.71 -1.58
CA LEU A 39 5.92 17.55 -2.36
C LEU A 39 4.54 17.68 -1.69
N LEU A 40 4.02 16.58 -1.14
CA LEU A 40 2.74 16.58 -0.42
C LEU A 40 2.80 17.41 0.87
N THR A 41 3.89 17.33 1.61
CA THR A 41 4.10 18.10 2.85
C THR A 41 4.28 19.59 2.57
N TRP A 42 4.95 19.96 1.47
CA TRP A 42 5.08 21.35 1.02
C TRP A 42 3.73 22.04 0.77
N ILE A 43 2.78 21.34 0.14
CA ILE A 43 1.45 21.88 -0.22
C ILE A 43 0.54 22.08 1.03
N GLY A 44 0.92 21.49 2.17
CA GLY A 44 0.17 21.55 3.43
C GLY A 44 -0.90 20.47 3.53
N MET A 45 -0.78 19.65 4.59
CA MET A 45 -1.59 18.44 4.79
C MET A 45 -2.87 18.73 5.59
N THR A 46 -3.95 19.12 4.90
CA THR A 46 -5.30 19.10 5.49
C THR A 46 -5.97 17.75 5.26
N ARG A 47 -6.84 17.33 6.20
CA ARG A 47 -7.50 16.01 6.14
C ARG A 47 -8.23 15.77 4.81
N ALA A 48 -8.98 16.76 4.32
CA ALA A 48 -9.72 16.65 3.07
C ALA A 48 -8.80 16.50 1.84
N ARG A 49 -7.68 17.24 1.80
CA ARG A 49 -6.71 17.16 0.68
C ARG A 49 -6.00 15.82 0.64
N VAL A 50 -5.57 15.32 1.80
CA VAL A 50 -4.96 13.99 1.87
C VAL A 50 -5.97 12.91 1.47
N MET A 51 -7.23 13.05 1.90
CA MET A 51 -8.27 12.07 1.56
C MET A 51 -8.59 12.07 0.06
N ALA A 52 -8.74 13.24 -0.55
CA ALA A 52 -8.90 13.38 -2.00
C ALA A 52 -7.68 12.83 -2.75
N GLY A 53 -6.47 13.18 -2.29
CA GLY A 53 -5.22 12.69 -2.86
C GLY A 53 -5.13 11.17 -2.84
N LEU A 54 -5.54 10.51 -1.76
CA LEU A 54 -5.55 9.05 -1.65
C LEU A 54 -6.52 8.37 -2.61
N TRP A 55 -7.74 8.90 -2.75
CA TRP A 55 -8.71 8.38 -3.72
C TRP A 55 -8.27 8.61 -5.16
N ILE A 56 -7.70 9.77 -5.45
CA ILE A 56 -7.10 10.07 -6.76
C ILE A 56 -5.94 9.11 -7.03
N TRP A 57 -5.07 8.87 -6.05
CA TRP A 57 -3.93 7.97 -6.19
C TRP A 57 -4.37 6.54 -6.46
N LEU A 58 -5.39 6.06 -5.73
CA LEU A 58 -5.99 4.73 -5.96
C LEU A 58 -6.59 4.61 -7.36
N GLY A 59 -7.37 5.60 -7.79
CA GLY A 59 -7.97 5.64 -9.12
C GLY A 59 -6.91 5.71 -10.24
N LEU A 60 -5.84 6.47 -10.02
CA LEU A 60 -4.75 6.62 -10.98
C LEU A 60 -3.90 5.35 -11.08
N ALA A 61 -3.63 4.67 -9.95
CA ALA A 61 -2.98 3.35 -9.94
C ALA A 61 -3.79 2.32 -10.74
N PHE A 62 -5.11 2.30 -10.55
CA PHE A 62 -6.00 1.46 -11.35
C PHE A 62 -5.99 1.83 -12.83
N ALA A 63 -6.03 3.13 -13.16
CA ALA A 63 -6.05 3.60 -14.55
C ALA A 63 -4.75 3.28 -15.30
N VAL A 64 -3.59 3.41 -14.65
CA VAL A 64 -2.29 2.97 -15.19
C VAL A 64 -2.31 1.46 -15.43
N GLN A 65 -2.81 0.67 -14.48
CA GLN A 65 -2.87 -0.78 -14.59
C GLN A 65 -3.85 -1.28 -15.65
N ALA A 66 -4.96 -0.55 -15.88
CA ALA A 66 -5.91 -0.80 -16.94
C ALA A 66 -5.41 -0.36 -18.34
N GLY A 67 -4.22 0.27 -18.43
CA GLY A 67 -3.68 0.78 -19.69
C GLY A 67 -4.37 2.02 -20.23
N LEU A 68 -5.16 2.72 -19.40
CA LEU A 68 -5.89 3.95 -19.78
C LEU A 68 -4.99 5.19 -19.79
N VAL A 69 -3.81 5.09 -19.18
CA VAL A 69 -2.86 6.19 -18.99
C VAL A 69 -1.50 5.77 -19.55
N PRO A 70 -0.70 6.69 -20.15
CA PRO A 70 0.63 6.37 -20.65
C PRO A 70 1.51 5.72 -19.58
N GLY A 71 2.30 4.72 -19.95
CA GLY A 71 3.19 3.99 -19.02
C GLY A 71 4.20 4.89 -18.29
N VAL A 72 4.55 6.05 -18.86
CA VAL A 72 5.39 7.06 -18.17
C VAL A 72 4.75 7.60 -16.90
N ALA A 73 3.41 7.55 -16.76
CA ALA A 73 2.74 7.92 -15.52
C ALA A 73 3.11 6.98 -14.37
N ASP A 74 3.47 5.73 -14.67
CA ASP A 74 3.92 4.78 -13.66
C ASP A 74 5.24 5.22 -13.00
N LEU A 75 6.04 6.08 -13.67
CA LEU A 75 7.21 6.75 -13.08
C LEU A 75 6.86 7.67 -11.89
N VAL A 76 5.62 8.13 -11.81
CA VAL A 76 5.14 8.95 -10.67
C VAL A 76 4.23 8.13 -9.78
N VAL A 77 3.30 7.39 -10.38
CA VAL A 77 2.21 6.69 -9.70
C VAL A 77 2.70 5.47 -8.92
N GLN A 78 3.74 4.80 -9.42
CA GLN A 78 4.28 3.58 -8.84
C GLN A 78 3.18 2.56 -8.57
N SER A 79 2.42 2.17 -9.59
CA SER A 79 1.22 1.34 -9.43
C SER A 79 1.48 0.04 -8.64
N GLU A 80 2.67 -0.54 -8.77
CA GLU A 80 3.11 -1.70 -7.99
C GLU A 80 3.19 -1.42 -6.48
N PHE A 81 3.70 -0.24 -6.08
CA PHE A 81 3.95 0.14 -4.68
C PHE A 81 2.91 1.11 -4.11
N ALA A 82 1.93 1.54 -4.92
CA ALA A 82 0.89 2.50 -4.54
C ALA A 82 0.13 2.07 -3.28
N HIS A 83 -0.05 0.75 -3.10
CA HIS A 83 -0.66 0.13 -1.93
C HIS A 83 0.03 0.51 -0.62
N TYR A 84 1.37 0.49 -0.60
CA TYR A 84 2.16 0.85 0.58
C TYR A 84 2.05 2.35 0.89
N PHE A 85 2.04 3.18 -0.14
CA PHE A 85 1.83 4.63 0.01
C PHE A 85 0.45 4.94 0.60
N ILE A 86 -0.61 4.36 0.03
CA ILE A 86 -1.99 4.53 0.50
C ILE A 86 -2.13 4.03 1.95
N ALA A 87 -1.56 2.87 2.28
CA ALA A 87 -1.59 2.32 3.63
C ALA A 87 -0.86 3.23 4.64
N GLY A 88 0.36 3.68 4.31
CA GLY A 88 1.14 4.57 5.18
C GLY A 88 0.43 5.90 5.45
N MET A 89 -0.17 6.50 4.41
CA MET A 89 -0.94 7.74 4.53
C MET A 89 -2.27 7.55 5.27
N ALA A 90 -2.93 6.39 5.11
CA ALA A 90 -4.11 6.04 5.90
C ALA A 90 -3.76 5.85 7.40
N LEU A 91 -2.62 5.23 7.71
CA LEU A 91 -2.09 5.13 9.07
C LEU A 91 -1.71 6.49 9.66
N PHE A 92 -1.12 7.38 8.87
CA PHE A 92 -0.86 8.76 9.28
C PHE A 92 -2.16 9.51 9.63
N LEU A 93 -3.19 9.40 8.79
CA LEU A 93 -4.50 9.99 9.07
C LEU A 93 -5.14 9.40 10.32
N LEU A 94 -5.01 8.10 10.53
CA LEU A 94 -5.47 7.40 11.74
C LEU A 94 -4.75 7.94 12.99
N TYR A 95 -3.43 8.09 12.94
CA TYR A 95 -2.63 8.62 14.06
C TYR A 95 -2.97 10.08 14.36
N LYS A 96 -3.15 10.92 13.33
CA LYS A 96 -3.37 12.36 13.50
C LYS A 96 -4.81 12.76 13.77
N PHE A 97 -5.79 12.07 13.19
CA PHE A 97 -7.22 12.45 13.22
C PHE A 97 -8.15 11.38 13.81
N GLY A 98 -7.64 10.19 14.17
CA GLY A 98 -8.42 9.10 14.75
C GLY A 98 -9.15 8.21 13.74
N LEU A 99 -9.81 7.17 14.25
CA LEU A 99 -10.58 6.20 13.44
C LEU A 99 -11.80 6.89 12.80
N ASN A 100 -11.87 6.86 11.48
CA ASN A 100 -13.04 7.28 10.71
C ASN A 100 -13.46 6.17 9.72
N PRO A 101 -14.76 5.97 9.45
CA PRO A 101 -15.24 4.97 8.48
C PRO A 101 -14.58 5.06 7.09
N GLN A 102 -14.21 6.25 6.61
CA GLN A 102 -13.50 6.39 5.34
C GLN A 102 -12.09 5.81 5.37
N ILE A 103 -11.34 6.04 6.46
CA ILE A 103 -9.99 5.49 6.65
C ILE A 103 -10.08 3.98 6.83
N ALA A 104 -11.09 3.52 7.59
CA ALA A 104 -11.38 2.11 7.79
C ALA A 104 -11.78 1.38 6.50
N LEU A 105 -12.28 2.10 5.49
CA LEU A 105 -12.55 1.55 4.16
C LEU A 105 -11.32 1.57 3.24
N LEU A 106 -10.47 2.59 3.34
CA LEU A 106 -9.28 2.69 2.47
C LEU A 106 -8.20 1.67 2.76
N VAL A 107 -7.98 1.33 4.03
CA VAL A 107 -7.00 0.32 4.41
C VAL A 107 -7.32 -1.03 3.76
N PRO A 108 -8.53 -1.61 3.89
CA PRO A 108 -8.87 -2.84 3.20
C PRO A 108 -8.97 -2.66 1.69
N ALA A 109 -9.40 -1.50 1.16
CA ALA A 109 -9.44 -1.28 -0.29
C ALA A 109 -8.03 -1.31 -0.93
N GLY A 110 -7.04 -0.67 -0.30
CA GLY A 110 -5.64 -0.72 -0.73
C GLY A 110 -4.95 -2.06 -0.45
N ALA A 111 -5.39 -2.79 0.58
CA ALA A 111 -4.90 -4.14 0.85
C ALA A 111 -5.46 -5.15 -0.17
N LEU A 112 -6.73 -5.00 -0.60
CA LEU A 112 -7.38 -5.91 -1.56
C LEU A 112 -6.79 -5.83 -2.97
N THR A 113 -6.28 -4.67 -3.36
CA THR A 113 -5.71 -4.49 -4.69
C THR A 113 -4.42 -5.28 -4.89
N TYR A 114 -3.69 -5.68 -3.84
CA TYR A 114 -2.52 -6.56 -3.96
C TYR A 114 -2.87 -8.03 -4.29
N PRO A 115 -3.77 -8.72 -3.56
CA PRO A 115 -4.31 -10.01 -3.99
C PRO A 115 -4.99 -9.92 -5.37
N LEU A 116 -5.72 -8.84 -5.66
CA LEU A 116 -6.34 -8.64 -6.97
C LEU A 116 -5.28 -8.57 -8.09
N TYR A 117 -4.20 -7.82 -7.88
CA TYR A 117 -3.07 -7.71 -8.81
C TYR A 117 -2.43 -9.08 -9.08
N LEU A 118 -2.14 -9.84 -8.03
CA LEU A 118 -1.49 -11.16 -8.15
C LEU A 118 -2.42 -12.20 -8.78
N LEU A 119 -3.72 -12.16 -8.46
CA LEU A 119 -4.72 -13.12 -8.92
C LEU A 119 -5.18 -12.81 -10.36
N HIS A 120 -5.24 -11.54 -10.77
CA HIS A 120 -5.84 -11.11 -12.05
C HIS A 120 -5.11 -11.73 -13.24
N ALA A 121 -3.78 -11.58 -13.29
CA ALA A 121 -3.02 -12.04 -14.44
C ALA A 121 -3.02 -13.57 -14.56
N HIS A 122 -2.79 -14.29 -13.45
CA HIS A 122 -2.66 -15.75 -13.48
C HIS A 122 -4.00 -16.48 -13.60
N ILE A 123 -5.02 -16.06 -12.85
CA ILE A 123 -6.34 -16.68 -12.91
C ILE A 123 -7.07 -16.26 -14.18
N GLY A 124 -6.98 -14.98 -14.57
CA GLY A 124 -7.53 -14.49 -15.83
C GLY A 124 -7.02 -15.28 -17.02
N PHE A 125 -5.70 -15.52 -17.09
CA PHE A 125 -5.10 -16.30 -18.18
C PHE A 125 -5.54 -17.76 -18.19
N ILE A 126 -5.58 -18.44 -17.03
CA ILE A 126 -6.03 -19.84 -16.93
C ILE A 126 -7.51 -19.98 -17.31
N VAL A 127 -8.36 -19.07 -16.85
CA VAL A 127 -9.80 -19.09 -17.13
C VAL A 127 -10.07 -18.75 -18.60
N PHE A 128 -9.43 -17.73 -19.17
CA PHE A 128 -9.58 -17.42 -20.60
C PHE A 128 -9.06 -18.55 -21.50
N ALA A 129 -7.94 -19.17 -21.14
CA ALA A 129 -7.38 -20.30 -21.91
C ALA A 129 -8.27 -21.56 -21.86
N ARG A 130 -9.07 -21.74 -20.80
CA ARG A 130 -9.93 -22.92 -20.62
C ARG A 130 -11.39 -22.70 -21.03
N LEU A 131 -11.91 -21.49 -20.89
CA LEU A 131 -13.34 -21.18 -21.03
C LEU A 131 -13.63 -20.05 -22.04
N GLY A 132 -12.61 -19.34 -22.54
CA GLY A 132 -12.78 -18.17 -23.41
C GLY A 132 -13.42 -18.45 -24.78
N THR A 133 -13.41 -19.70 -25.24
CA THR A 133 -14.10 -20.13 -26.47
C THR A 133 -15.45 -20.78 -26.22
N ALA A 134 -15.79 -21.10 -24.97
CA ALA A 134 -16.99 -21.84 -24.59
C ALA A 134 -18.09 -20.96 -23.98
N VAL A 135 -17.74 -19.76 -23.49
CA VAL A 135 -18.66 -18.87 -22.77
C VAL A 135 -18.52 -17.45 -23.32
N ASP A 136 -19.64 -16.71 -23.38
CA ASP A 136 -19.65 -15.30 -23.77
C ASP A 136 -18.71 -14.45 -22.88
N ALA A 137 -17.97 -13.54 -23.52
CA ALA A 137 -16.95 -12.73 -22.87
C ALA A 137 -17.49 -11.89 -21.70
N HIS A 138 -18.74 -11.41 -21.79
CA HIS A 138 -19.33 -10.58 -20.72
C HIS A 138 -19.71 -11.41 -19.49
N VAL A 139 -20.20 -12.63 -19.71
CA VAL A 139 -20.52 -13.57 -18.62
C VAL A 139 -19.25 -14.02 -17.91
N LEU A 140 -18.19 -14.28 -18.69
CA LEU A 140 -16.88 -14.69 -18.17
C LEU A 140 -16.23 -13.55 -17.37
N LEU A 141 -16.32 -12.30 -17.85
CA LEU A 141 -15.84 -11.11 -17.15
C LEU A 141 -16.58 -10.89 -15.82
N CYS A 142 -17.91 -10.88 -15.85
CA CYS A 142 -18.71 -10.68 -14.64
C CYS A 142 -18.49 -11.81 -13.62
N GLY A 143 -18.42 -13.06 -14.08
CA GLY A 143 -18.10 -14.20 -13.22
C GLY A 143 -16.72 -14.10 -12.58
N LEU A 144 -15.71 -13.71 -13.37
CA LEU A 144 -14.35 -13.51 -12.87
C LEU A 144 -14.30 -12.42 -11.80
N ILE A 145 -14.93 -11.27 -12.02
CA ILE A 145 -15.00 -10.18 -11.03
C ILE A 145 -15.62 -10.68 -9.72
N VAL A 146 -16.73 -11.41 -9.78
CA VAL A 146 -17.39 -11.96 -8.59
C VAL A 146 -16.50 -12.95 -7.85
N VAL A 147 -15.83 -13.85 -8.57
CA VAL A 147 -14.91 -14.83 -7.97
C VAL A 147 -13.72 -14.13 -7.33
N MET A 148 -13.13 -13.14 -8.00
CA MET A 148 -11.98 -12.40 -7.49
C MET A 148 -12.32 -11.57 -6.25
N LEU A 149 -13.47 -10.88 -6.24
CA LEU A 149 -13.97 -10.16 -5.07
C LEU A 149 -14.29 -11.13 -3.91
N GLY A 150 -14.87 -12.30 -4.21
CA GLY A 150 -15.13 -13.34 -3.22
C GLY A 150 -13.86 -13.90 -2.60
N ALA A 151 -12.85 -14.24 -3.42
CA ALA A 151 -11.56 -14.71 -2.95
C ALA A 151 -10.83 -13.67 -2.08
N ALA A 152 -10.84 -12.41 -2.52
CA ALA A 152 -10.26 -11.30 -1.77
C ALA A 152 -10.98 -11.07 -0.43
N TYR A 153 -12.32 -11.18 -0.40
CA TYR A 153 -13.11 -11.13 0.84
C TYR A 153 -12.79 -12.28 1.80
N VAL A 154 -12.67 -13.51 1.29
CA VAL A 154 -12.29 -14.69 2.09
C VAL A 154 -10.91 -14.47 2.71
N MET A 155 -9.93 -14.03 1.92
CA MET A 155 -8.58 -13.74 2.39
C MET A 155 -8.59 -12.68 3.50
N HIS A 156 -9.30 -11.56 3.29
CA HIS A 156 -9.48 -10.52 4.31
C HIS A 156 -10.16 -11.04 5.59
N ARG A 157 -11.20 -11.89 5.45
CA ARG A 157 -11.97 -12.41 6.60
C ARG A 157 -11.17 -13.42 7.44
N PHE A 158 -10.40 -14.29 6.79
CA PHE A 158 -9.71 -15.41 7.43
C PHE A 158 -8.24 -15.15 7.76
N VAL A 159 -7.58 -14.20 7.09
CA VAL A 159 -6.17 -13.89 7.34
C VAL A 159 -6.05 -12.60 8.15
N GLU A 160 -6.67 -11.50 7.70
CA GLU A 160 -6.45 -10.19 8.31
C GLU A 160 -7.21 -9.98 9.62
N ARG A 161 -8.49 -10.38 9.69
CA ARG A 161 -9.29 -10.24 10.92
C ARG A 161 -8.76 -11.01 12.15
N PRO A 162 -8.26 -12.26 12.05
CA PRO A 162 -7.68 -12.93 13.21
C PRO A 162 -6.29 -12.40 13.61
N LEU A 163 -5.53 -11.80 12.69
CA LEU A 163 -4.18 -11.29 12.96
C LEU A 163 -4.19 -9.97 13.76
N ALA A 164 -5.17 -9.11 13.51
CA ALA A 164 -5.29 -7.80 14.16
C ALA A 164 -5.30 -7.86 15.72
N PRO A 165 -6.10 -8.73 16.38
CA PRO A 165 -6.06 -8.85 17.84
C PRO A 165 -4.78 -9.51 18.37
N ALA A 166 -4.16 -10.42 17.60
CA ALA A 166 -2.91 -11.08 17.98
C ALA A 166 -1.74 -10.09 18.01
N LEU A 167 -1.64 -9.22 16.99
CA LEU A 167 -0.60 -8.19 16.92
C LEU A 167 -0.77 -7.13 18.01
N LYS A 168 -2.02 -6.76 18.33
CA LYS A 168 -2.33 -5.82 19.42
C LYS A 168 -1.92 -6.38 20.78
N ARG A 169 -2.05 -7.70 20.99
CA ARG A 169 -1.56 -8.39 22.20
C ARG A 169 -0.03 -8.40 22.30
N LEU A 170 0.67 -8.43 21.17
CA LEU A 170 2.13 -8.48 21.13
C LEU A 170 2.78 -7.09 21.33
N LEU A 171 2.14 -6.03 20.81
CA LEU A 171 2.66 -4.66 20.82
C LEU A 171 2.20 -3.82 22.02
N SER A 172 1.24 -4.30 22.82
CA SER A 172 0.87 -3.61 24.07
C SER A 172 2.07 -3.68 25.03
N PRO A 173 2.69 -2.56 25.41
CA PRO A 173 3.77 -2.58 26.39
C PRO A 173 3.23 -3.20 27.67
N ARG A 174 3.91 -4.24 28.14
CA ARG A 174 3.69 -4.79 29.48
C ARG A 174 3.71 -3.59 30.44
N PRO A 175 2.67 -3.37 31.26
CA PRO A 175 2.70 -2.29 32.24
C PRO A 175 4.02 -2.40 33.00
N ALA A 176 4.83 -1.34 32.96
CA ALA A 176 6.03 -1.27 33.77
C ALA A 176 5.60 -1.61 35.19
N ALA A 177 6.26 -2.62 35.77
CA ALA A 177 5.96 -3.13 37.09
C ALA A 177 5.77 -1.97 38.10
N PRO A 178 4.94 -2.16 39.14
CA PRO A 178 4.55 -1.15 40.13
C PRO A 178 5.69 -0.65 41.05
N VAL A 179 6.89 -0.48 40.51
CA VAL A 179 8.08 0.03 41.20
C VAL A 179 7.99 1.55 41.38
N LEU A 180 7.27 2.26 40.51
CA LEU A 180 7.09 3.72 40.62
C LEU A 180 6.20 4.11 41.80
N ASP A 181 5.18 3.31 42.13
CA ASP A 181 4.30 3.60 43.28
C ASP A 181 5.04 3.42 44.62
N VAL A 182 6.00 2.49 44.68
CA VAL A 182 6.84 2.27 45.88
C VAL A 182 7.87 3.39 46.07
N LEU A 183 8.39 3.98 44.99
CA LEU A 183 9.32 5.11 45.07
C LEU A 183 8.63 6.43 45.43
N VAL A 184 7.36 6.62 45.05
CA VAL A 184 6.59 7.82 45.38
C VAL A 184 6.00 7.75 46.79
N ALA A 185 5.61 6.57 47.28
CA ALA A 185 5.10 6.38 48.63
C ALA A 185 6.17 6.51 49.74
N GLY A 186 7.46 6.53 49.39
CA GLY A 186 8.58 6.60 50.32
C GLY A 186 9.08 8.01 50.66
N GLN A 187 8.49 9.08 50.13
CA GLN A 187 8.91 10.46 50.43
C GLN A 187 8.07 11.04 51.58
N PRO A 188 8.62 11.20 52.79
CA PRO A 188 7.91 11.89 53.88
C PRO A 188 7.75 13.37 53.52
N THR A 189 6.50 13.81 53.44
CA THR A 189 6.13 15.23 53.33
C THR A 189 6.73 15.99 54.51
N ARG A 190 7.67 16.87 54.24
CA ARG A 190 8.16 17.92 55.16
C ARG A 190 7.88 19.27 54.55
#